data_AF-A0A354WWS4-F1
#
_entry.id   AF-A0A354WWS4-F1
#
_cell.length_a   1.000
_cell.length_b   1.000
_cell.length_c   1.000
_cell.angle_alpha   90.00
_cell.angle_beta   90.00
_cell.angle_gamma   90.00
#
_symmetry.space_group_name_H-M   'P 1'
#
loop_
_entity.id
_entity.type
_entity.pdbx_description
1 polymer ?
#
loop_
_entity_poly.entity_id
_entity_poly.type
_entity_poly.pdbx_seq_one_letter_code
_entity_poly.pdbx_strand_id
1 'polypeptide(L)'
;MKSAGYLAAQPAGLQILVLSLFIMGGNILSSLSGMGIFFLIHGTGAQISNYPDMLRLLQFLTAAGTFFLPSMVAAWLFSDNVHKYLSLDKKISLKCVGIVFLNIVLISPSVTLLSWLNEQLVFPEWAAPLEAWMREHEEMAQSFTGTLINGGGISPFLSNLAVIALMAAVSEELLFRGVL
;
A
#
# COMPACT_ATOMS: atom_id res chain seq x y z
N MET A 1 -19.58 -16.07 26.32
CA MET A 1 -20.28 -16.37 25.04
C MET A 1 -19.23 -16.43 23.96
N LYS A 2 -18.98 -17.63 23.40
CA LYS A 2 -18.04 -17.86 22.29
C LYS A 2 -18.73 -17.49 20.99
N SER A 3 -18.26 -16.47 20.28
CA SER A 3 -18.69 -16.18 18.91
C SER A 3 -17.68 -16.80 17.96
N ALA A 4 -17.79 -18.12 17.76
CA ALA A 4 -17.01 -18.83 16.77
C ALA A 4 -17.16 -18.13 15.40
N GLY A 5 -16.05 -17.68 14.82
CA GLY A 5 -16.02 -17.04 13.51
C GLY A 5 -16.65 -17.96 12.45
N TYR A 6 -17.67 -17.46 11.75
CA TYR A 6 -18.57 -18.24 10.88
C TYR A 6 -17.86 -18.95 9.70
N LEU A 7 -16.60 -18.62 9.39
CA LEU A 7 -15.82 -19.20 8.28
C LEU A 7 -14.50 -19.87 8.69
N ALA A 8 -14.25 -20.11 9.99
CA ALA A 8 -13.02 -20.78 10.46
C ALA A 8 -12.87 -22.25 9.96
N ALA A 9 -13.96 -22.86 9.47
CA ALA A 9 -13.99 -24.24 8.98
C ALA A 9 -13.99 -24.38 7.44
N GLN A 10 -13.83 -23.27 6.71
CA GLN A 10 -13.92 -23.24 5.23
C GLN A 10 -12.53 -23.43 4.58
N PRO A 11 -12.45 -23.95 3.34
CA PRO A 11 -11.18 -24.22 2.67
C PRO A 11 -10.37 -22.93 2.44
N ALA A 12 -9.04 -23.02 2.58
CA ALA A 12 -8.12 -21.88 2.46
C ALA A 12 -8.30 -21.08 1.15
N GLY A 13 -8.66 -21.74 0.05
CA GLY A 13 -8.94 -21.05 -1.22
C GLY A 13 -10.15 -20.10 -1.16
N LEU A 14 -11.20 -20.45 -0.42
CA LEU A 14 -12.36 -19.57 -0.24
C LEU A 14 -12.01 -18.36 0.63
N GLN A 15 -11.16 -18.55 1.66
CA GLN A 15 -10.70 -17.45 2.52
C GLN A 15 -9.88 -16.43 1.71
N ILE A 16 -8.95 -16.90 0.87
CA ILE A 16 -8.15 -16.04 -0.02
C ILE A 16 -9.03 -15.31 -1.05
N LEU A 17 -10.05 -15.98 -1.60
CA LEU A 17 -10.96 -15.38 -2.57
C LEU A 17 -11.81 -14.28 -1.91
N VAL A 18 -12.35 -14.53 -0.71
CA VAL A 18 -13.11 -13.55 0.06
C VAL A 18 -12.22 -12.36 0.45
N LEU A 19 -10.98 -12.60 0.88
CA LEU A 19 -9.99 -11.56 1.16
C LEU A 19 -9.70 -10.70 -0.07
N SER A 20 -9.44 -11.33 -1.22
CA SER A 20 -9.21 -10.62 -2.49
C SER A 20 -10.39 -9.71 -2.85
N LEU A 21 -11.62 -10.19 -2.69
CA LEU A 21 -12.83 -9.39 -2.92
C LEU A 21 -12.93 -8.20 -1.95
N PHE A 22 -12.58 -8.40 -0.67
CA PHE A 22 -12.56 -7.30 0.31
C PHE A 22 -11.47 -6.28 0.01
N ILE A 23 -10.29 -6.70 -0.45
CA ILE A 23 -9.20 -5.80 -0.89
C ILE A 23 -9.65 -4.96 -2.09
N MET A 24 -10.24 -5.60 -3.10
CA MET A 24 -10.77 -4.90 -4.27
C MET A 24 -11.88 -3.91 -3.88
N GLY A 25 -12.84 -4.36 -3.05
CA GLY A 25 -13.94 -3.51 -2.57
C GLY A 25 -13.45 -2.34 -1.71
N GLY A 26 -12.51 -2.59 -0.80
CA GLY A 26 -11.89 -1.58 0.06
C GLY A 26 -11.13 -0.51 -0.73
N ASN A 27 -10.41 -0.91 -1.78
CA ASN A 27 -9.74 0.03 -2.69
C ASN A 27 -10.75 0.92 -3.44
N ILE A 28 -11.80 0.33 -4.01
CA ILE A 28 -12.83 1.09 -4.75
C ILE A 28 -13.57 2.06 -3.81
N LEU A 29 -13.97 1.60 -2.62
CA LEU A 29 -14.67 2.45 -1.66
C LEU A 29 -13.80 3.60 -1.16
N SER A 30 -12.53 3.34 -0.84
CA SER A 30 -11.61 4.38 -0.35
C SER A 30 -11.23 5.39 -1.42
N SER A 31 -11.00 4.96 -2.66
CA SER A 31 -10.71 5.87 -3.79
C SER A 31 -11.92 6.75 -4.12
N LEU A 32 -13.14 6.20 -4.17
CA LEU A 32 -14.37 6.98 -4.37
C LEU A 32 -14.62 7.97 -3.23
N SER A 33 -14.46 7.53 -1.97
CA SER A 33 -14.63 8.41 -0.80
C SER A 33 -13.61 9.53 -0.79
N GLY A 34 -12.34 9.21 -1.07
CA GLY A 34 -11.26 10.18 -1.14
C GLY A 34 -11.50 11.22 -2.23
N MET A 35 -11.86 10.78 -3.43
CA MET A 35 -12.18 11.67 -4.55
C MET A 35 -13.41 12.54 -4.26
N GLY A 36 -14.42 12.00 -3.56
CA GLY A 36 -15.57 12.76 -3.07
C GLY A 36 -15.19 13.86 -2.08
N ILE A 37 -14.33 13.55 -1.09
CA ILE A 37 -13.81 14.56 -0.13
C ILE A 37 -13.02 15.65 -0.87
N PHE A 38 -12.19 15.27 -1.83
CA PHE A 38 -11.42 16.22 -2.63
C PHE A 38 -12.32 17.21 -3.37
N PHE A 39 -13.35 16.71 -4.07
CA PHE A 39 -14.29 17.56 -4.80
C PHE A 39 -15.15 18.44 -3.91
N LEU A 40 -15.49 18.00 -2.69
CA LEU A 40 -16.23 18.81 -1.73
C LEU A 40 -15.42 20.01 -1.20
N ILE A 41 -14.10 19.86 -1.06
CA ILE A 41 -13.23 20.91 -0.49
C ILE A 41 -12.70 21.85 -1.58
N HIS A 42 -12.32 21.33 -2.75
CA HIS A 42 -11.63 22.10 -3.80
C HIS A 42 -12.48 22.35 -5.06
N GLY A 43 -13.65 21.73 -5.17
CA GLY A 43 -14.52 21.84 -6.35
C GLY A 43 -14.09 20.92 -7.51
N THR A 44 -14.98 20.74 -8.48
CA THR A 44 -14.82 19.80 -9.61
C THR A 44 -13.78 20.23 -10.66
N GLY A 45 -13.27 21.47 -10.58
CA GLY A 45 -12.24 21.99 -11.48
C GLY A 45 -10.81 21.95 -10.94
N ALA A 46 -10.61 21.56 -9.69
CA ALA A 46 -9.28 21.48 -9.09
C ALA A 46 -8.54 20.20 -9.50
N GLN A 47 -7.27 20.34 -9.87
CA GLN A 47 -6.39 19.20 -10.14
C GLN A 47 -5.69 18.77 -8.85
N ILE A 48 -5.74 17.47 -8.55
CA ILE A 48 -5.19 16.89 -7.31
C ILE A 48 -3.67 17.15 -7.21
N SER A 49 -2.99 17.23 -8.36
CA SER A 49 -1.56 17.55 -8.49
C SER A 49 -1.15 18.89 -7.87
N ASN A 50 -2.07 19.84 -7.73
CA ASN A 50 -1.77 21.16 -7.15
C ASN A 50 -1.79 21.16 -5.61
N TYR A 51 -2.26 20.08 -4.98
CA TYR A 51 -2.46 19.99 -3.53
C TYR A 51 -1.73 18.76 -2.95
N PRO A 52 -0.42 18.87 -2.67
CA PRO A 52 0.39 17.75 -2.15
C PRO A 52 -0.14 17.21 -0.82
N ASP A 53 -0.75 18.04 0.03
CA ASP A 53 -1.34 17.58 1.30
C ASP A 53 -2.60 16.73 1.10
N MET A 54 -3.42 17.06 0.09
CA MET A 54 -4.56 16.23 -0.30
C MET A 54 -4.10 14.91 -0.94
N LEU A 55 -3.05 14.94 -1.77
CA LEU A 55 -2.46 13.71 -2.33
C LEU A 55 -2.02 12.74 -1.23
N ARG A 56 -1.36 13.24 -0.17
CA ARG A 56 -0.93 12.44 0.98
C ARG A 56 -2.13 11.85 1.74
N LEU A 57 -3.16 12.66 1.96
CA LEU A 57 -4.39 12.22 2.63
C LEU A 57 -5.10 11.13 1.82
N LEU A 58 -5.22 11.30 0.50
CA LEU A 58 -5.81 10.32 -0.39
C LEU A 58 -5.03 9.01 -0.36
N GLN A 59 -3.70 9.06 -0.46
CA GLN A 59 -2.86 7.86 -0.37
C GLN A 59 -3.01 7.14 0.96
N PHE A 60 -3.06 7.89 2.07
CA PHE A 60 -3.30 7.32 3.39
C PHE A 60 -4.66 6.61 3.44
N LEU A 61 -5.73 7.27 2.97
CA LEU A 61 -7.07 6.70 2.93
C LEU A 61 -7.15 5.47 2.03
N THR A 62 -6.50 5.49 0.86
CA THR A 62 -6.48 4.37 -0.07
C THR A 62 -5.67 3.19 0.47
N ALA A 63 -4.48 3.42 1.04
CA ALA A 63 -3.68 2.37 1.67
C ALA A 63 -4.42 1.74 2.85
N ALA A 64 -5.03 2.58 3.70
CA ALA A 64 -5.87 2.14 4.80
C ALA A 64 -7.08 1.33 4.32
N GLY A 65 -7.79 1.82 3.31
CA GLY A 65 -8.97 1.16 2.76
C GLY A 65 -8.65 -0.17 2.08
N THR A 66 -7.49 -0.27 1.44
CA THR A 66 -7.11 -1.43 0.62
C THR A 66 -6.54 -2.58 1.45
N PHE A 67 -5.76 -2.29 2.50
CA PHE A 67 -5.08 -3.33 3.27
C PHE A 67 -5.49 -3.35 4.75
N PHE A 68 -5.66 -2.19 5.38
CA PHE A 68 -6.01 -2.13 6.81
C PHE A 68 -7.45 -2.56 7.08
N LEU A 69 -8.44 -2.03 6.35
CA LEU A 69 -9.84 -2.42 6.55
C LEU A 69 -10.10 -3.93 6.29
N PRO A 70 -9.64 -4.52 5.17
CA PRO A 70 -9.83 -5.95 4.92
C PRO A 70 -9.16 -6.83 5.95
N SER A 71 -7.95 -6.48 6.41
CA SER A 71 -7.24 -7.25 7.45
C SER A 71 -7.98 -7.20 8.80
N MET A 72 -8.56 -6.06 9.18
CA MET A 72 -9.40 -5.96 10.38
C MET A 72 -10.71 -6.74 10.26
N VAL A 73 -11.40 -6.63 9.13
CA VAL A 73 -12.64 -7.36 8.86
C VAL A 73 -12.37 -8.86 8.86
N ALA A 74 -11.28 -9.31 8.23
CA ALA A 74 -10.86 -10.70 8.24
C ALA A 74 -10.50 -11.19 9.66
N ALA A 75 -9.73 -10.42 10.43
CA ALA A 75 -9.41 -10.78 11.80
C ALA A 75 -10.67 -10.92 12.69
N TRP A 76 -11.68 -10.07 12.47
CA TRP A 76 -12.98 -10.16 13.15
C TRP A 76 -13.84 -11.34 12.68
N LEU A 77 -13.78 -11.68 11.39
CA LEU A 77 -14.60 -12.73 10.79
C LEU A 77 -14.03 -14.15 11.00
N PHE A 78 -12.70 -14.29 11.07
CA PHE A 78 -12.00 -15.58 11.07
C PHE A 78 -11.41 -16.01 12.42
N SER A 79 -11.36 -15.16 13.46
CA SER A 79 -10.75 -15.53 14.75
C SER A 79 -11.41 -14.92 15.99
N ASP A 80 -11.55 -15.73 17.05
CA ASP A 80 -12.01 -15.29 18.39
C ASP A 80 -11.01 -14.35 19.09
N ASN A 81 -9.77 -14.23 18.61
CA ASN A 81 -8.72 -13.39 19.21
C ASN A 81 -7.91 -12.61 18.16
N VAL A 82 -8.39 -11.40 17.85
CA VAL A 82 -7.79 -10.44 16.91
C VAL A 82 -6.28 -10.25 17.12
N HIS A 83 -5.81 -10.13 18.37
CA HIS A 83 -4.39 -9.92 18.69
C HIS A 83 -3.48 -11.11 18.38
N LYS A 84 -3.99 -12.34 18.55
CA LYS A 84 -3.22 -13.56 18.32
C LYS A 84 -3.22 -13.96 16.84
N TYR A 85 -4.30 -13.63 16.14
CA TYR A 85 -4.42 -13.82 14.69
C TYR A 85 -3.53 -12.83 13.92
N LEU A 86 -3.57 -11.54 14.28
CA LEU A 86 -2.71 -10.50 13.68
C LEU A 86 -1.22 -10.59 14.08
N SER A 87 -0.77 -11.68 14.71
CA SER A 87 0.63 -11.91 15.11
C SER A 87 1.27 -10.77 15.94
N LEU A 88 0.47 -9.94 16.62
CA LEU A 88 0.94 -8.76 17.38
C LEU A 88 1.73 -9.11 18.65
N ASP A 89 1.82 -10.39 19.01
CA ASP A 89 2.51 -10.89 20.21
C ASP A 89 4.01 -11.21 19.98
N LYS A 90 4.50 -11.09 18.73
CA LYS A 90 5.91 -11.38 18.42
C LYS A 90 6.80 -10.17 18.72
N LYS A 91 7.70 -10.33 19.69
CA LYS A 91 8.76 -9.35 19.97
C LYS A 91 9.71 -9.22 18.76
N ILE A 92 9.90 -7.98 18.30
CA ILE A 92 10.89 -7.65 17.28
C ILE A 92 12.30 -7.93 17.86
N SER A 93 13.02 -8.88 17.26
CA SER A 93 14.40 -9.19 17.68
C SER A 93 15.39 -8.25 17.00
N LEU A 94 16.41 -7.79 17.72
CA LEU A 94 17.46 -6.92 17.18
C LEU A 94 18.19 -7.58 15.99
N LYS A 95 18.29 -8.92 16.00
CA LYS A 95 18.84 -9.70 14.89
C LYS A 95 17.99 -9.60 13.63
N CYS A 96 16.66 -9.65 13.75
CA CYS A 96 15.76 -9.44 12.60
C CYS A 96 15.95 -8.05 12.00
N VAL A 97 16.07 -7.01 12.82
CA VAL A 97 16.30 -5.64 12.33
C VAL A 97 17.61 -5.55 11.54
N GLY A 98 18.69 -6.15 12.05
CA GLY A 98 19.97 -6.19 11.35
C GLY A 98 19.89 -6.91 10.00
N ILE A 99 19.17 -8.03 9.93
CA ILE A 99 18.98 -8.78 8.67
C ILE A 99 18.15 -7.98 7.67
N VAL A 100 17.11 -7.28 8.11
CA VAL A 100 16.28 -6.41 7.24
C VAL A 100 17.13 -5.28 6.67
N PHE A 101 17.91 -4.60 7.52
CA PHE A 101 18.78 -3.51 7.07
C PHE A 101 19.83 -4.00 6.06
N LEU A 102 20.45 -5.15 6.32
CA LEU A 102 21.39 -5.76 5.39
C LEU A 102 20.73 -6.12 4.05
N ASN A 103 19.50 -6.65 4.06
CA ASN A 103 18.75 -6.94 2.83
C ASN A 103 18.48 -5.68 2.02
N ILE A 104 18.07 -4.58 2.66
CA ILE A 104 17.83 -3.30 1.97
C ILE A 104 19.10 -2.85 1.24
N VAL A 105 20.26 -2.92 1.91
CA VAL A 105 21.55 -2.53 1.31
C VAL A 105 21.94 -3.47 0.16
N LEU A 106 21.75 -4.78 0.31
CA LEU A 106 22.12 -5.77 -0.71
C LEU A 106 21.20 -5.75 -1.93
N ILE A 107 19.91 -5.43 -1.77
CA ILE A 107 18.93 -5.37 -2.86
C ILE A 107 18.99 -4.04 -3.60
N SER A 108 19.39 -2.95 -2.94
CA SER A 108 19.51 -1.62 -3.55
C SER A 108 20.23 -1.61 -4.92
N PRO A 109 21.41 -2.22 -5.11
CA PRO A 109 22.05 -2.24 -6.43
C PRO A 109 21.24 -3.00 -7.49
N SER A 110 20.53 -4.06 -7.11
CA SER A 110 19.66 -4.81 -8.02
C SER A 110 18.47 -3.97 -8.47
N VAL A 111 17.89 -3.16 -7.58
CA VAL A 111 16.81 -2.23 -7.93
C VAL A 111 17.30 -1.18 -8.92
N THR A 112 18.47 -0.59 -8.68
CA THR A 112 19.08 0.38 -9.62
C THR A 112 19.39 -0.25 -10.97
N LEU A 113 19.91 -1.48 -11.00
CA LEU A 113 20.18 -2.20 -12.25
C LEU A 113 18.90 -2.50 -13.04
N LEU A 114 17.84 -2.93 -12.36
CA LEU A 114 16.54 -3.19 -13.00
C LEU A 114 15.91 -1.91 -13.54
N SER A 115 16.00 -0.81 -12.81
CA SER A 115 15.51 0.49 -13.28
C SER A 115 16.28 0.94 -14.53
N TRP A 116 17.60 0.85 -14.53
CA TRP A 116 18.40 1.17 -15.72
C TRP A 116 18.07 0.26 -16.91
N LEU A 117 17.82 -1.03 -16.67
CA LEU A 117 17.41 -1.95 -17.73
C LEU A 117 16.01 -1.61 -18.27
N ASN A 118 15.09 -1.21 -17.41
CA ASN A 118 13.73 -0.80 -17.77
C ASN A 118 13.74 0.40 -18.72
N GLU A 119 14.58 1.40 -18.44
CA GLU A 119 14.73 2.59 -19.28
C GLU A 119 15.27 2.29 -20.69
N GLN A 120 15.97 1.17 -20.87
CA GLN A 120 16.53 0.76 -22.17
C GLN A 120 15.62 -0.15 -23.00
N LEU A 121 14.47 -0.55 -22.45
CA LEU A 121 13.52 -1.38 -23.19
C LEU A 121 12.85 -0.55 -24.30
N VAL A 122 13.16 -0.89 -25.55
CA VAL A 122 12.46 -0.39 -26.74
C VAL A 122 11.58 -1.51 -27.27
N PHE A 123 10.27 -1.28 -27.30
CA PHE A 123 9.33 -2.30 -27.74
C PHE A 123 9.04 -2.18 -29.25
N PRO A 124 8.73 -3.32 -29.91
CA PRO A 124 8.26 -3.32 -31.30
C PRO A 124 6.90 -2.62 -31.44
N GLU A 125 6.55 -2.13 -32.63
CA GLU A 125 5.37 -1.28 -32.85
C GLU A 125 4.03 -1.85 -32.34
N TRP A 126 3.86 -3.18 -32.37
CA TRP A 126 2.65 -3.83 -31.85
C TRP A 126 2.49 -3.69 -30.32
N ALA A 127 3.57 -3.40 -29.61
CA ALA A 127 3.62 -3.18 -28.17
C ALA A 127 3.81 -1.69 -27.79
N ALA A 128 3.72 -0.76 -28.75
CA ALA A 128 3.81 0.67 -28.49
C ALA A 128 2.83 1.18 -27.39
N PRO A 129 1.57 0.69 -27.30
CA PRO A 129 0.68 1.08 -26.20
C PRO A 129 1.18 0.63 -24.82
N LEU A 130 1.83 -0.54 -24.75
CA LEU A 130 2.41 -1.05 -23.51
C LEU A 130 3.64 -0.21 -23.11
N GLU A 131 4.49 0.16 -24.06
CA GLU A 131 5.63 1.04 -23.82
C GLU A 131 5.19 2.42 -23.31
N ALA A 132 4.16 3.01 -23.92
CA ALA A 132 3.60 4.28 -23.46
C ALA A 132 3.09 4.19 -22.01
N TRP A 133 2.38 3.10 -21.68
CA TRP A 133 1.93 2.83 -20.32
C TRP A 133 3.11 2.69 -19.35
N MET A 134 4.17 1.94 -19.71
CA MET A 134 5.36 1.78 -18.86
C MET A 134 6.07 3.11 -18.61
N ARG A 135 6.24 3.95 -19.64
CA ARG A 135 6.84 5.28 -19.50
C ARG A 135 6.01 6.20 -18.60
N GLU A 136 4.68 6.18 -18.73
CA GLU A 136 3.78 6.95 -17.88
C GLU A 136 3.90 6.53 -16.39
N HIS A 137 4.00 5.23 -16.12
CA HIS A 137 4.21 4.74 -14.75
C HIS A 137 5.58 5.13 -14.18
N GLU A 138 6.62 5.12 -15.01
CA GLU A 138 7.95 5.53 -14.60
C GLU A 138 8.01 7.03 -14.27
N GLU A 139 7.41 7.89 -15.12
CA GLU A 139 7.27 9.32 -14.84
C GLU A 139 6.42 9.59 -13.59
N MET A 140 5.34 8.84 -13.40
CA MET A 140 4.49 8.94 -12.21
C MET A 140 5.28 8.57 -10.94
N ALA A 141 6.04 7.47 -10.98
CA ALA A 141 6.86 7.04 -9.86
C ALA A 141 7.96 8.07 -9.53
N GLN A 142 8.66 8.59 -10.55
CA GLN A 142 9.68 9.63 -10.37
C GLN A 142 9.09 10.93 -9.82
N SER A 143 7.95 11.39 -10.35
CA SER A 143 7.23 12.56 -9.86
C SER A 143 6.78 12.37 -8.41
N PHE A 144 6.30 11.18 -8.08
CA PHE A 144 5.87 10.84 -6.73
C PHE A 144 7.02 10.86 -5.73
N THR A 145 8.11 10.15 -6.02
CA THR A 145 9.33 10.15 -5.20
C THR A 145 9.93 11.56 -5.12
N GLY A 146 9.93 12.29 -6.24
CA GLY A 146 10.33 13.68 -6.31
C GLY A 146 9.49 14.57 -5.40
N THR A 147 8.17 14.42 -5.40
CA THR A 147 7.26 15.20 -4.54
C THR A 147 7.43 14.86 -3.05
N LEU A 148 7.75 13.60 -2.75
CA LEU A 148 8.06 13.18 -1.37
C LEU A 148 9.37 13.79 -0.86
N ILE A 149 10.39 13.91 -1.72
CA ILE A 149 11.74 14.39 -1.36
C ILE A 149 11.87 15.92 -1.49
N ASN A 150 11.36 16.53 -2.57
CA ASN A 150 11.43 17.97 -2.87
C ASN A 150 10.33 18.80 -2.19
N GLY A 151 9.54 18.19 -1.30
CA GLY A 151 8.52 18.88 -0.51
C GLY A 151 9.10 19.82 0.55
N GLY A 152 9.85 20.85 0.14
CA GLY A 152 10.10 22.07 0.92
C GLY A 152 10.80 21.93 2.29
N GLY A 153 11.47 20.81 2.59
CA GLY A 153 12.26 20.63 3.82
C GLY A 153 12.18 19.22 4.41
N ILE A 154 12.92 18.99 5.50
CA ILE A 154 12.97 17.69 6.21
C ILE A 154 11.65 17.38 6.93
N SER A 155 10.91 18.39 7.37
CA SER A 155 9.67 18.20 8.14
C SER A 155 8.55 17.54 7.31
N PRO A 156 8.22 18.00 6.08
CA PRO A 156 7.22 17.32 5.25
C PRO A 156 7.66 15.94 4.78
N PHE A 157 8.97 15.72 4.56
CA PHE A 157 9.51 14.41 4.23
C PHE A 157 9.27 13.39 5.36
N LEU A 158 9.61 13.76 6.61
CA LEU A 158 9.40 12.89 7.77
C LEU A 158 7.91 12.64 8.05
N SER A 159 7.04 13.63 7.84
CA SER A 159 5.60 13.41 8.00
C SER A 159 5.05 12.46 6.95
N ASN A 160 5.51 12.54 5.70
CA ASN A 160 5.06 11.62 4.64
C ASN A 160 5.55 10.21 4.90
N LEU A 161 6.82 10.07 5.31
CA LEU A 161 7.38 8.79 5.67
C LEU A 161 6.63 8.20 6.88
N ALA A 162 6.40 8.99 7.93
CA ALA A 162 5.70 8.52 9.11
C ALA A 162 4.24 8.16 8.81
N VAL A 163 3.50 8.96 8.06
CA VAL A 163 2.09 8.69 7.82
C VAL A 163 1.89 7.61 6.77
N ILE A 164 2.57 7.70 5.63
CA ILE A 164 2.32 6.85 4.47
C ILE A 164 3.11 5.55 4.60
N ALA A 165 4.42 5.63 4.90
CA ALA A 165 5.23 4.44 4.98
C ALA A 165 4.91 3.60 6.24
N LEU A 166 4.62 4.21 7.39
CA LEU A 166 4.16 3.42 8.55
C LEU A 166 2.77 2.83 8.30
N MET A 167 1.84 3.59 7.70
CA MET A 167 0.51 3.03 7.42
C MET A 167 0.60 1.86 6.44
N ALA A 168 1.35 2.02 5.34
CA ALA A 168 1.60 0.94 4.40
C ALA A 168 2.27 -0.27 5.09
N ALA A 169 3.36 -0.05 5.84
CA ALA A 169 4.06 -1.12 6.54
C ALA A 169 3.18 -1.86 7.56
N VAL A 170 2.38 -1.13 8.35
CA VAL A 170 1.46 -1.72 9.32
C VAL A 170 0.36 -2.49 8.60
N SER A 171 -0.27 -1.89 7.59
CA SER A 171 -1.38 -2.51 6.88
C SER A 171 -0.96 -3.74 6.07
N GLU A 172 0.22 -3.73 5.46
CA GLU A 172 0.81 -4.90 4.78
C GLU A 172 1.20 -6.00 5.77
N GLU A 173 1.86 -5.68 6.90
CA GLU A 173 2.24 -6.68 7.90
C GLU A 173 0.99 -7.34 8.53
N LEU A 174 -0.06 -6.56 8.80
CA LEU A 174 -1.33 -7.08 9.32
C LEU A 174 -2.02 -8.01 8.32
N LEU A 175 -1.97 -7.69 7.02
CA LEU A 175 -2.57 -8.54 5.99
C LEU A 175 -1.74 -9.81 5.76
N PHE A 176 -0.44 -9.66 5.50
CA PHE A 176 0.44 -10.76 5.06
C PHE A 176 0.92 -11.67 6.18
N ARG A 177 1.04 -11.19 7.42
CA ARG A 177 1.39 -12.06 8.56
C ARG A 177 0.23 -12.36 9.48
N GLY A 178 -0.80 -11.53 9.46
CA GLY A 178 -1.96 -11.70 10.31
C GLY A 178 -3.01 -12.61 9.68
N VAL A 179 -3.22 -12.51 8.37
CA VAL A 179 -4.34 -13.17 7.71
C VAL A 179 -3.89 -14.25 6.72
N LEU A 180 -2.85 -13.97 5.93
CA LEU A 180 -2.23 -14.90 4.99
C LEU A 180 -1.06 -15.66 5.62
#